data_AF-A0A3M5XDI8-F1
#
_entry.id   AF-A0A3M5XDI8-F1
#
_cell.length_a   1.000
_cell.length_b   1.000
_cell.length_c   1.000
_cell.angle_alpha   90.00
_cell.angle_beta   90.00
_cell.angle_gamma   90.00
#
_symmetry.space_group_name_H-M   'P 1'
#
loop_
_entity.id
_entity.type
_entity.pdbx_description
1 polymer ?
#
loop_
_entity_poly.entity_id
_entity_poly.type
_entity_poly.pdbx_seq_one_letter_code
_entity_poly.pdbx_strand_id
1 'polypeptide(L)' 'MAWLKTPAKKQALKDAQRKWIALRDADCLYQAGKPEDSGSIWPLLQSQCLAEQTRVRLKQLQAYVACREEGCPR' A
#
# COMPACT_ATOMS: atom_id res chain seq x y z
N MET A 1 -9.15 0.98 17.28
CA MET A 1 -8.33 2.10 16.76
C MET A 1 -8.72 3.37 17.49
N ALA A 2 -8.00 3.74 18.55
CA ALA A 2 -8.35 4.90 19.39
C ALA A 2 -8.25 6.25 18.65
N TRP A 3 -7.43 6.31 17.59
CA TRP A 3 -7.11 7.52 16.81
C TRP A 3 -8.01 7.75 15.59
N LEU A 4 -8.79 6.74 15.14
CA LEU A 4 -9.63 6.79 13.94
C LEU A 4 -11.12 7.06 14.25
N LYS A 5 -11.40 7.91 15.24
CA LYS A 5 -12.77 8.14 15.74
C LYS A 5 -13.59 9.10 14.89
N THR A 6 -12.95 10.14 14.33
CA THR A 6 -13.66 11.19 13.59
C THR A 6 -13.78 10.87 12.09
N PRO A 7 -14.81 11.37 11.40
CA PRO A 7 -14.93 11.24 9.94
C PRO A 7 -13.72 11.80 9.19
N ALA A 8 -13.19 12.95 9.64
CA ALA A 8 -12.01 13.57 9.04
C ALA A 8 -10.76 12.66 9.12
N LYS A 9 -10.52 12.01 10.26
CA LYS A 9 -9.40 11.07 10.42
C LYS A 9 -9.57 9.82 9.56
N LYS A 10 -10.80 9.28 9.48
CA LYS A 10 -11.13 8.17 8.56
C LYS A 10 -10.84 8.55 7.11
N GLN A 11 -11.25 9.75 6.71
CA GLN A 11 -11.04 10.23 5.35
C GLN A 11 -9.55 10.45 5.04
N ALA A 12 -8.78 11.02 5.97
CA ALA A 12 -7.34 11.18 5.82
C ALA A 12 -6.62 9.83 5.66
N LEU A 13 -6.97 8.82 6.47
CA LEU A 13 -6.39 7.48 6.33
C LEU A 13 -6.75 6.85 4.98
N LYS A 14 -8.01 6.99 4.54
CA LYS A 14 -8.47 6.49 3.24
C LYS A 14 -7.72 7.16 2.09
N ASP A 15 -7.48 8.47 2.17
CA ASP A 15 -6.70 9.21 1.19
C ASP A 15 -5.24 8.74 1.16
N ALA A 16 -4.63 8.53 2.32
CA ALA A 16 -3.28 7.96 2.43
C ALA A 16 -3.19 6.57 1.78
N GLN A 17 -4.19 5.70 1.94
CA GLN A 17 -4.20 4.39 1.28
C GLN A 17 -4.35 4.51 -0.24
N ARG A 18 -5.18 5.43 -0.74
CA ARG A 18 -5.31 5.67 -2.19
C ARG A 18 -4.01 6.15 -2.82
N LYS A 19 -3.30 7.07 -2.16
CA LYS A 19 -1.97 7.52 -2.59
C LYS A 19 -0.94 6.40 -2.53
N TRP A 20 -0.99 5.56 -1.50
CA TRP A 20 -0.13 4.38 -1.44
C TRP A 20 -0.40 3.39 -2.59
N ILE A 21 -1.66 3.17 -2.98
CA ILE A 21 -2.00 2.32 -4.14
C ILE A 21 -1.38 2.91 -5.42
N ALA A 22 -1.52 4.21 -5.65
CA ALA A 22 -0.93 4.87 -6.81
C ALA A 22 0.60 4.73 -6.85
N LEU A 23 1.26 4.90 -5.69
CA LEU A 23 2.70 4.65 -5.56
C LEU A 23 3.05 3.20 -5.87
N ARG A 24 2.35 2.24 -5.27
CA ARG A 24 2.58 0.79 -5.48
C ARG A 24 2.49 0.44 -6.96
N ASP A 25 1.45 0.90 -7.62
CA ASP A 25 1.20 0.54 -9.01
C ASP A 25 2.27 1.16 -9.94
N ALA A 26 2.69 2.40 -9.67
CA ALA A 26 3.77 3.06 -10.40
C ALA A 26 5.14 2.42 -10.16
N ASP A 27 5.45 2.05 -8.91
CA ASP A 27 6.70 1.38 -8.54
C ASP A 27 6.78 -0.02 -9.16
N CYS A 28 5.70 -0.80 -9.10
CA CYS A 28 5.66 -2.11 -9.74
C CYS A 28 5.79 -2.03 -11.26
N LEU A 29 5.15 -1.04 -11.90
CA LEU A 29 5.33 -0.80 -13.33
C LEU A 29 6.77 -0.44 -13.67
N TYR A 30 7.44 0.36 -12.83
CA TYR A 30 8.85 0.67 -13.00
C TYR A 30 9.74 -0.58 -12.90
N GLN A 31 9.49 -1.43 -11.90
CA GLN A 31 10.27 -2.66 -11.69
C GLN A 31 10.03 -3.72 -12.79
N ALA A 32 8.79 -3.92 -13.20
CA ALA A 32 8.42 -4.90 -14.22
C ALA A 32 8.77 -4.45 -15.64
N GLY A 33 9.02 -3.15 -15.85
CA GLY A 33 9.16 -2.56 -17.17
C GLY A 33 7.81 -2.32 -17.85
N LYS A 34 7.82 -1.76 -19.06
CA LYS A 34 6.58 -1.59 -19.83
C LYS A 34 6.10 -2.94 -20.37
N PRO A 35 4.79 -3.23 -20.37
CA PRO A 35 4.25 -4.49 -20.89
C PRO A 35 4.74 -4.81 -22.31
N GLU A 36 4.73 -3.82 -23.19
CA GLU A 36 5.16 -3.91 -24.58
C GLU A 36 6.64 -4.32 -24.74
N ASP A 37 7.50 -4.00 -23.77
CA ASP A 37 8.95 -4.25 -23.82
C ASP A 37 9.36 -5.54 -23.09
N SER A 38 8.42 -6.18 -22.36
CA SER A 38 8.75 -7.18 -21.33
C SER A 38 8.25 -8.59 -21.65
N GLY A 39 7.56 -8.78 -22.78
CA GLY A 39 7.12 -10.08 -23.26
C GLY A 39 6.13 -10.80 -22.34
N SER A 40 5.97 -12.11 -22.55
CA SER A 40 4.92 -12.92 -21.91
C SER A 40 5.07 -13.11 -20.40
N ILE A 41 6.25 -12.85 -19.83
CA ILE A 41 6.50 -12.97 -18.39
C ILE A 41 6.02 -11.74 -17.60
N TRP A 42 5.79 -10.61 -18.27
CA TRP A 42 5.42 -9.35 -17.63
C TRP A 42 4.26 -9.45 -16.63
N PRO A 43 3.12 -10.13 -16.94
CA PRO A 43 2.00 -10.21 -16.01
C PRO A 43 2.38 -10.90 -14.69
N LEU A 44 3.29 -11.87 -14.73
CA LEU A 44 3.79 -12.55 -13.55
C LEU A 44 4.63 -11.60 -12.68
N LEU A 45 5.58 -10.88 -13.29
CA LEU A 45 6.45 -9.93 -12.58
C LEU A 45 5.64 -8.80 -11.94
N GLN A 46 4.70 -8.20 -12.68
CA GLN A 46 3.81 -7.17 -12.16
C GLN A 46 3.00 -7.71 -10.97
N SER A 47 2.39 -8.89 -11.11
CA SER A 47 1.57 -9.48 -10.06
C SER A 47 2.36 -9.83 -8.81
N GLN A 48 3.60 -10.30 -8.97
CA GLN A 48 4.51 -10.60 -7.85
C GLN A 48 4.83 -9.34 -7.05
N CYS A 49 5.25 -8.26 -7.72
CA CYS A 49 5.53 -7.00 -7.05
C CYS A 49 4.31 -6.46 -6.28
N LEU A 50 3.13 -6.45 -6.93
CA LEU A 50 1.90 -5.99 -6.30
C LEU A 50 1.58 -6.79 -5.03
N ALA A 51 1.76 -8.11 -5.08
CA ALA A 51 1.52 -8.99 -3.94
C ALA A 51 2.52 -8.73 -2.79
N GLU A 52 3.81 -8.58 -3.10
CA GLU A 52 4.85 -8.30 -2.12
C GLU A 52 4.65 -6.96 -1.41
N GLN A 53 4.45 -5.88 -2.17
CA GLN A 53 4.19 -4.56 -1.61
C GLN A 53 2.91 -4.54 -0.77
N THR A 54 1.88 -5.30 -1.18
CA THR A 54 0.64 -5.44 -0.41
C THR A 54 0.89 -6.17 0.92
N ARG A 55 1.73 -7.21 0.96
CA ARG A 55 2.11 -7.88 2.22
C ARG A 55 2.87 -6.95 3.16
N VAL A 56 3.77 -6.12 2.64
CA VAL A 56 4.48 -5.10 3.44
C VAL A 56 3.49 -4.10 4.01
N ARG A 57 2.58 -3.57 3.20
CA ARG A 57 1.58 -2.61 3.66
C ARG A 57 0.61 -3.21 4.66
N LEU A 58 0.22 -4.46 4.49
CA LEU A 58 -0.61 -5.18 5.45
C LEU A 58 0.05 -5.20 6.84
N LYS A 59 1.35 -5.51 6.93
CA LYS A 59 2.09 -5.48 8.21
C LYS A 59 2.09 -4.09 8.85
N GLN A 60 2.29 -3.04 8.05
CA GLN A 60 2.22 -1.66 8.54
C GLN A 60 0.82 -1.33 9.09
N LEU A 61 -0.24 -1.66 8.36
CA LEU A 61 -1.61 -1.42 8.79
C LEU A 61 -1.98 -2.25 10.03
N GLN A 62 -1.51 -3.49 10.13
CA GLN A 62 -1.69 -4.31 11.33
C GLN A 62 -1.03 -3.64 12.54
N ALA A 63 0.18 -3.10 12.40
CA ALA A 63 0.83 -2.34 13.46
C ALA A 63 0.01 -1.11 13.87
N TYR A 64 -0.61 -0.41 12.91
CA TYR A 64 -1.46 0.76 13.19
C TYR A 64 -2.70 0.39 14.01
N VAL A 65 -3.27 -0.79 13.74
CA VAL A 65 -4.44 -1.33 14.45
C VAL A 65 -4.07 -1.89 15.82
N ALA A 66 -2.89 -2.51 15.93
CA ALA A 66 -2.38 -3.11 17.17
C ALA A 66 -1.88 -2.05 18.17
N CYS A 67 -1.41 -0.90 17.68
CA CYS A 67 -0.83 0.14 18.53
C CYS A 67 -1.83 0.65 19.61
N ARG A 68 -1.34 0.75 20.85
CA ARG A 68 -2.09 1.19 22.04
C ARG A 68 -1.36 2.27 22.86
N GLU A 69 -0.19 2.72 22.42
CA GLU A 69 0.71 3.58 23.19
C GLU A 69 0.79 5.03 22.64
N GLU A 70 1.45 5.92 23.38
CA GLU A 70 1.83 7.26 22.91
C GLU A 70 2.75 7.13 21.67
N GLY A 71 2.40 7.74 20.54
CA GLY A 71 3.16 7.65 19.29
C GLY A 71 2.50 6.81 18.18
N CYS A 72 1.31 6.25 18.41
CA CYS A 72 0.55 5.61 17.33
C CYS A 72 0.30 6.56 16.14
N PRO A 73 0.27 6.05 14.90
CA PRO A 73 -0.04 6.84 13.70
C PRO A 73 -1.33 7.64 13.90
N ARG A 74 -1.26 8.95 13.66
CA ARG A 74 -2.36 9.91 13.91
C ARG A 74 -3.25 10.13 12.70
#